data_AF-A0A0G1YF55-F1
#
_entry.id   AF-A0A0G1YF55-F1
#
_cell.length_a   1.000
_cell.length_b   1.000
_cell.length_c   1.000
_cell.angle_alpha   90.00
_cell.angle_beta   90.00
_cell.angle_gamma   90.00
#
_symmetry.space_group_name_H-M   'P 1'
#
loop_
_entity.id
_entity.type
_entity.pdbx_description
1 polymer ?
#
loop_
_entity_poly.entity_id
_entity_poly.type
_entity_poly.pdbx_seq_one_letter_code
_entity_poly.pdbx_strand_id
1 'polypeptide(L)'
;MKTNLNLRPDGTYDFDGSQDMPCEPTAVRMLRWIIPQSFGKAEAEEAAARLISFSAQRGRWVGVSWLQLGQMVLGELEERRLYEEAVQLNEGLPRRNAEKLAAYQKAMIEYRAAMIERRVKMFLALITFGLYEYRPSTPEPPARPVLDQPVLVPSEPVRVFTVSILDPQLFINGVLWLIERGYVEKVTLDDGDDAVDVLVPTRQMIQFLVEKQGIAAPPPTAS
;
A
#
# COMPACT_ATOMS: atom_id res chain seq x y z
N MET A 1 -4.99 4.78 -28.02
CA MET A 1 -3.52 4.83 -27.97
C MET A 1 -3.08 3.70 -27.07
N LYS A 2 -2.13 2.83 -27.46
CA LYS A 2 -1.60 1.83 -26.54
C LYS A 2 -0.58 2.53 -25.64
N THR A 3 -0.81 2.53 -24.33
CA THR A 3 0.14 3.02 -23.34
C THR A 3 1.35 2.08 -23.34
N ASN A 4 2.51 2.52 -23.86
CA ASN A 4 3.73 1.73 -23.73
C ASN A 4 4.24 1.84 -22.29
N LEU A 5 4.64 0.71 -21.72
CA LEU A 5 5.19 0.63 -20.38
C LEU A 5 6.59 0.03 -20.41
N ASN A 6 7.51 0.65 -19.69
CA ASN A 6 8.87 0.14 -19.52
C ASN A 6 9.10 -0.22 -18.05
N LEU A 7 9.35 -1.50 -17.77
CA LEU A 7 9.68 -1.98 -16.43
C LEU A 7 11.03 -1.42 -15.97
N ARG A 8 11.06 -0.92 -14.75
CA ARG A 8 12.26 -0.39 -14.11
C ARG A 8 12.88 -1.36 -13.10
N PRO A 9 14.16 -1.19 -12.74
CA PRO A 9 14.83 -2.03 -11.73
C PRO A 9 14.18 -2.01 -10.34
N ASP A 10 13.41 -0.97 -10.02
CA ASP A 10 12.67 -0.83 -8.75
C ASP A 10 11.25 -1.41 -8.82
N GLY A 11 10.93 -2.12 -9.90
CA GLY A 11 9.65 -2.80 -10.12
C GLY A 11 8.51 -1.89 -10.60
N THR A 12 8.72 -0.58 -10.73
CA THR A 12 7.71 0.36 -11.26
C THR A 12 7.76 0.44 -12.78
N TYR A 13 6.75 1.04 -13.40
CA TYR A 13 6.62 1.15 -14.85
C TYR A 13 6.61 2.61 -15.27
N ASP A 14 7.55 3.01 -16.13
CA ASP A 14 7.41 4.29 -16.81
C ASP A 14 6.36 4.16 -17.91
N PHE A 15 5.57 5.22 -18.12
CA PHE A 15 4.60 5.29 -19.21
C PHE A 15 4.76 6.57 -20.02
N ASP A 16 4.53 6.48 -21.33
CA ASP A 16 4.78 7.56 -22.29
C ASP A 16 4.03 8.87 -21.95
N GLY A 17 2.84 8.76 -21.36
CA GLY A 17 2.01 9.90 -20.95
C GLY A 17 2.46 10.63 -19.68
N SER A 18 3.57 10.21 -19.05
CA SER A 18 4.06 10.81 -17.81
C SER A 18 4.52 12.26 -17.97
N GLN A 19 5.04 12.64 -19.14
CA GLN A 19 5.51 14.01 -19.43
C GLN A 19 4.36 15.00 -19.68
N ASP A 20 3.17 14.51 -20.04
CA ASP A 20 1.98 15.33 -20.34
C ASP A 20 1.10 15.59 -19.10
N MET A 21 1.58 15.21 -17.92
CA MET A 21 0.84 15.39 -16.68
C MET A 21 0.79 16.87 -16.26
N PRO A 22 -0.33 17.34 -15.69
CA PRO A 22 -0.57 18.76 -15.44
C PRO A 22 0.27 19.32 -14.28
N CYS A 23 0.92 18.47 -13.49
CA CYS A 23 1.84 18.86 -12.42
C CYS A 23 2.85 17.75 -12.13
N GLU A 24 3.87 18.07 -11.34
CA GLU A 24 4.77 17.07 -10.76
C GLU A 24 4.07 16.24 -9.67
N PRO A 25 4.42 14.96 -9.47
CA PRO A 25 3.76 14.13 -8.46
C PRO A 25 3.87 14.67 -7.03
N THR A 26 4.96 15.35 -6.72
CA THR A 26 5.20 15.98 -5.41
C THR A 26 4.35 17.24 -5.18
N ALA A 27 3.74 17.79 -6.24
CA ALA A 27 2.83 18.93 -6.12
C ALA A 27 1.46 18.51 -5.57
N VAL A 28 1.07 17.24 -5.71
CA VAL A 28 -0.18 16.73 -5.16
C VAL A 28 -0.09 16.67 -3.63
N ARG A 29 -0.92 17.45 -2.95
CA ARG A 29 -0.98 17.47 -1.49
C ARG A 29 -1.75 16.24 -1.01
N MET A 30 -1.09 15.47 -0.17
CA MET A 30 -1.64 14.27 0.45
C MET A 30 -1.16 14.18 1.90
N LEU A 31 -2.05 13.72 2.77
CA LEU A 31 -1.67 13.20 4.08
C LEU A 31 -1.34 11.71 3.91
N ARG A 32 -0.88 11.04 4.98
CA ARG A 32 -0.57 9.61 4.94
C ARG A 32 -1.81 8.82 4.48
N TRP A 33 -1.77 8.38 3.23
CA TRP A 33 -2.83 7.63 2.52
C TRP A 33 -4.16 8.35 2.35
N ILE A 34 -4.17 9.67 2.36
CA ILE A 34 -5.41 10.43 2.21
C ILE A 34 -5.17 11.59 1.26
N ILE A 35 -6.07 11.75 0.30
CA ILE A 35 -6.21 12.96 -0.50
C ILE A 35 -7.54 13.62 -0.12
N PRO A 36 -7.55 14.50 0.90
CA PRO A 36 -8.79 14.91 1.55
C PRO A 36 -9.78 15.54 0.56
N GLN A 37 -11.05 15.15 0.67
CA GLN A 37 -12.19 15.78 -0.02
C GLN A 37 -12.06 15.84 -1.55
N SER A 38 -11.33 14.88 -2.13
CA SER A 38 -11.08 14.84 -3.56
C SER A 38 -12.11 13.96 -4.24
N PHE A 39 -12.17 12.67 -3.93
CA PHE A 39 -13.00 11.71 -4.66
C PHE A 39 -14.37 11.45 -4.02
N GLY A 40 -14.60 11.94 -2.80
CA GLY A 40 -15.88 11.77 -2.09
C GLY A 40 -16.12 10.34 -1.58
N LYS A 41 -15.12 9.46 -1.69
CA LYS A 41 -15.07 8.12 -1.11
C LYS A 41 -13.71 7.91 -0.47
N ALA A 42 -13.70 7.53 0.80
CA ALA A 42 -12.46 7.36 1.55
C ALA A 42 -11.57 6.26 0.94
N GLU A 43 -12.18 5.19 0.40
CA GLU A 43 -11.49 4.09 -0.27
C GLU A 43 -10.76 4.56 -1.54
N ALA A 44 -11.43 5.40 -2.33
CA ALA A 44 -10.85 5.95 -3.56
C ALA A 44 -9.75 6.98 -3.25
N GLU A 45 -9.93 7.79 -2.20
CA GLU A 45 -8.90 8.73 -1.74
C GLU A 45 -7.64 8.00 -1.26
N GLU A 46 -7.80 6.91 -0.52
CA GLU A 46 -6.67 6.07 -0.12
C GLU A 46 -6.00 5.38 -1.29
N ALA A 47 -6.78 4.76 -2.18
CA ALA A 47 -6.26 4.13 -3.39
C ALA A 47 -5.44 5.10 -4.24
N ALA A 48 -5.98 6.31 -4.44
CA ALA A 48 -5.31 7.38 -5.16
C ALA A 48 -4.04 7.84 -4.44
N ALA A 49 -4.09 8.08 -3.12
CA ALA A 49 -2.92 8.49 -2.34
C ALA A 49 -1.78 7.46 -2.44
N ARG A 50 -2.14 6.18 -2.31
CA ARG A 50 -1.21 5.05 -2.42
C ARG A 50 -0.56 4.98 -3.80
N LEU A 51 -1.33 5.08 -4.88
CA LEU A 51 -0.79 5.14 -6.25
C LEU A 51 0.14 6.35 -6.46
N ILE A 52 -0.29 7.54 -6.05
CA ILE A 52 0.49 8.77 -6.23
C ILE A 52 1.76 8.75 -5.38
N SER A 53 1.75 8.10 -4.21
CA SER A 53 2.94 8.00 -3.35
C SER A 53 4.14 7.34 -4.05
N PHE A 54 3.91 6.33 -4.90
CA PHE A 54 4.97 5.72 -5.70
C PHE A 54 5.62 6.75 -6.62
N SER A 55 4.79 7.58 -7.27
CA SER A 55 5.23 8.64 -8.17
C SER A 55 5.96 9.76 -7.42
N ALA A 56 5.42 10.19 -6.27
CA ALA A 56 6.02 11.24 -5.43
C ALA A 56 7.39 10.84 -4.85
N GLN A 57 7.55 9.60 -4.41
CA GLN A 57 8.84 9.07 -3.94
C GLN A 57 9.93 9.09 -5.03
N ARG A 58 9.52 9.03 -6.30
CA ARG A 58 10.40 8.95 -7.47
C ARG A 58 10.59 10.28 -8.18
N GLY A 59 9.81 11.29 -7.81
CA GLY A 59 9.80 12.59 -8.49
C GLY A 59 9.34 12.52 -9.95
N ARG A 60 8.58 11.49 -10.34
CA ARG A 60 7.98 11.35 -11.69
C ARG A 60 6.76 10.45 -11.65
N TRP A 61 5.88 10.58 -12.64
CA TRP A 61 4.70 9.73 -12.76
C TRP A 61 5.07 8.31 -13.19
N VAL A 62 4.61 7.32 -12.42
CA VAL A 62 4.86 5.90 -12.70
C VAL A 62 3.57 5.08 -12.59
N GLY A 63 3.52 4.00 -13.36
CA GLY A 63 2.57 2.90 -13.18
C GLY A 63 3.06 1.93 -12.10
N VAL A 64 2.11 1.30 -11.43
CA VAL A 64 2.35 0.42 -10.29
C VAL A 64 1.59 -0.89 -10.50
N SER A 65 2.23 -2.04 -10.30
CA SER A 65 1.52 -3.32 -10.40
C SER A 65 0.64 -3.58 -9.17
N TRP A 66 -0.38 -4.42 -9.33
CA TRP A 66 -1.16 -4.91 -8.19
C TRP A 66 -0.30 -5.54 -7.10
N LEU A 67 0.75 -6.26 -7.49
CA LEU A 67 1.70 -6.88 -6.58
C LEU A 67 2.35 -5.84 -5.65
N GLN A 68 2.82 -4.73 -6.22
CA GLN A 68 3.47 -3.67 -5.43
C GLN A 68 2.49 -2.97 -4.47
N LEU A 69 1.28 -2.68 -4.93
CA LEU A 69 0.24 -2.12 -4.05
C LEU A 69 -0.13 -3.08 -2.93
N GLY A 70 -0.30 -4.36 -3.24
CA GLY A 70 -0.58 -5.41 -2.27
C GLY A 70 0.53 -5.56 -1.23
N GLN A 71 1.79 -5.57 -1.65
CA GLN A 71 2.96 -5.60 -0.76
C GLN A 71 2.99 -4.41 0.19
N MET A 72 2.67 -3.21 -0.30
CA MET A 72 2.61 -2.01 0.54
C MET A 72 1.50 -2.12 1.60
N VAL A 73 0.27 -2.49 1.22
CA VAL A 73 -0.85 -2.61 2.17
C VAL A 73 -0.57 -3.70 3.22
N LEU A 74 -0.04 -4.85 2.79
CA LEU A 74 0.32 -5.95 3.68
C LEU A 74 1.45 -5.60 4.64
N GLY A 75 2.48 -4.89 4.16
CA GLY A 75 3.58 -4.41 4.99
C GLY A 75 3.09 -3.53 6.13
N GLU A 76 2.16 -2.62 5.86
CA GLU A 76 1.61 -1.72 6.89
C GLU A 76 0.69 -2.42 7.89
N LEU A 77 -0.13 -3.37 7.43
CA LEU A 77 -0.92 -4.22 8.31
C LEU A 77 -0.04 -4.97 9.32
N GLU A 78 1.12 -5.44 8.85
CA GLU A 78 2.08 -6.13 9.69
C GLU A 78 2.83 -5.19 10.63
N GLU A 79 3.26 -4.01 10.16
CA GLU A 79 3.84 -2.96 11.02
C GLU A 79 2.90 -2.58 12.16
N ARG A 80 1.61 -2.45 11.87
CA ARG A 80 0.60 -2.14 12.88
C ARG A 80 0.45 -3.28 13.89
N ARG A 81 0.33 -4.53 13.42
CA ARG A 81 0.28 -5.70 14.31
C ARG A 81 1.49 -5.74 15.23
N LEU A 82 2.66 -5.45 14.70
CA LEU A 82 3.92 -5.42 15.44
C LEU A 82 3.98 -4.29 16.45
N TYR A 83 3.51 -3.10 16.09
CA TYR A 83 3.40 -1.99 17.02
C TYR A 83 2.45 -2.36 18.17
N GLU A 84 1.29 -2.95 17.87
CA GLU A 84 0.33 -3.40 18.88
C GLU A 84 0.92 -4.50 19.78
N GLU A 85 1.61 -5.49 19.20
CA GLU A 85 2.34 -6.53 19.94
C GLU A 85 3.48 -5.94 20.79
N ALA A 86 4.24 -4.97 20.27
CA ALA A 86 5.34 -4.32 20.97
C ALA A 86 4.87 -3.39 22.08
N VAL A 87 3.73 -2.71 21.93
CA VAL A 87 3.09 -1.94 23.00
C VAL A 87 2.65 -2.89 24.11
N GLN A 88 1.98 -4.01 23.76
CA GLN A 88 1.60 -5.04 24.73
C GLN A 88 2.81 -5.65 25.46
N LEU A 89 3.94 -5.81 24.76
CA LEU A 89 5.17 -6.33 25.36
C LEU A 89 5.85 -5.29 26.25
N ASN A 90 5.96 -4.02 25.83
CA ASN A 90 6.75 -3.02 26.54
C ASN A 90 6.06 -2.41 27.77
N GLU A 91 4.79 -2.67 28.00
CA GLU A 91 4.12 -2.30 29.25
C GLU A 91 4.61 -3.19 30.42
N GLY A 92 5.68 -2.74 31.09
CA GLY A 92 6.10 -3.23 32.41
C GLY A 92 7.25 -4.24 32.47
N LEU A 93 8.03 -4.45 31.41
CA LEU A 93 9.05 -5.52 31.39
C LEU A 93 10.39 -5.16 32.08
N PRO A 94 10.86 -5.94 33.08
CA PRO A 94 12.23 -5.85 33.59
C PRO A 94 13.28 -6.37 32.59
N ARG A 95 14.48 -5.78 32.63
CA ARG A 95 15.64 -5.99 31.71
C ARG A 95 15.98 -7.44 31.33
N ARG A 96 15.62 -8.44 32.17
CA ARG A 96 15.88 -9.87 31.92
C ARG A 96 15.08 -10.46 30.75
N ASN A 97 14.05 -9.75 30.26
CA ASN A 97 13.20 -10.20 29.16
C ASN A 97 13.64 -9.67 27.77
N ALA A 98 14.67 -8.81 27.72
CA ALA A 98 15.16 -8.20 26.47
C ALA A 98 15.83 -9.22 25.52
N GLU A 99 16.54 -10.23 26.04
CA GLU A 99 17.16 -11.29 25.21
C GLU A 99 16.11 -12.24 24.61
N LYS A 100 15.09 -12.61 25.40
CA LYS A 100 13.94 -13.38 24.92
C LYS A 100 13.15 -12.59 23.85
N LEU A 101 13.05 -11.26 24.02
CA LEU A 101 12.43 -10.38 23.04
C LEU A 101 13.25 -10.28 21.75
N ALA A 102 14.58 -10.18 21.83
CA ALA A 102 15.44 -10.12 20.64
C ALA A 102 15.40 -11.44 19.82
N ALA A 103 15.38 -12.60 20.49
CA ALA A 103 15.21 -13.89 19.84
C ALA A 103 13.81 -14.02 19.19
N TYR A 104 12.77 -13.56 19.87
CA TYR A 104 11.41 -13.48 19.32
C TYR A 104 11.34 -12.55 18.11
N GLN A 105 11.97 -11.37 18.17
CA GLN A 105 12.03 -10.41 17.05
C GLN A 105 12.69 -11.01 15.82
N LYS A 106 13.81 -11.75 15.99
CA LYS A 106 14.49 -12.44 14.89
C LYS A 106 13.62 -13.53 14.26
N ALA A 107 12.98 -14.37 15.08
CA ALA A 107 12.04 -15.40 14.60
C ALA A 107 10.81 -14.77 13.92
N MET A 108 10.37 -13.60 14.38
CA MET A 108 9.30 -12.84 13.74
C MET A 108 9.73 -12.32 12.36
N ILE A 109 10.98 -11.87 12.16
CA ILE A 109 11.45 -11.41 10.84
C ILE A 109 11.43 -12.55 9.79
N GLU A 110 11.85 -13.76 10.18
CA GLU A 110 11.79 -14.93 9.29
C GLU A 110 10.35 -15.34 8.99
N TYR A 111 9.47 -15.26 10.00
CA TYR A 111 8.03 -15.44 9.84
C TYR A 111 7.38 -14.38 8.93
N ARG A 112 7.80 -13.10 9.02
CA ARG A 112 7.33 -11.99 8.16
C ARG A 112 7.57 -12.30 6.68
N ALA A 113 8.79 -12.70 6.32
CA ALA A 113 9.14 -13.00 4.94
C ALA A 113 8.24 -14.12 4.36
N ALA A 114 8.04 -15.18 5.13
CA ALA A 114 7.19 -16.31 4.74
C ALA A 114 5.69 -15.94 4.67
N MET A 115 5.20 -15.06 5.55
CA MET A 115 3.80 -14.67 5.57
C MET A 115 3.45 -13.68 4.43
N ILE A 116 4.33 -12.71 4.15
CA ILE A 116 4.15 -11.76 3.05
C ILE A 116 4.07 -12.50 1.73
N GLU A 117 5.00 -13.42 1.46
CA GLU A 117 5.01 -14.22 0.23
C GLU A 117 3.69 -15.01 0.06
N ARG A 118 3.18 -15.58 1.16
CA ARG A 118 1.92 -16.35 1.15
C ARG A 118 0.69 -15.48 0.95
N ARG A 119 0.61 -14.33 1.61
CA ARG A 119 -0.53 -13.40 1.47
C ARG A 119 -0.54 -12.75 0.09
N VAL A 120 0.62 -12.47 -0.48
CA VAL A 120 0.76 -12.04 -1.88
C VAL A 120 0.23 -13.11 -2.83
N LYS A 121 0.62 -14.38 -2.66
CA LYS A 121 0.11 -15.50 -3.49
C LYS A 121 -1.39 -15.66 -3.38
N MET A 122 -1.96 -15.51 -2.18
CA MET A 122 -3.40 -15.55 -1.94
C MET A 122 -4.12 -14.34 -2.56
N PHE A 123 -3.54 -13.14 -2.44
CA PHE A 123 -4.06 -11.90 -3.03
C PHE A 123 -4.07 -11.99 -4.57
N LEU A 124 -3.00 -12.50 -5.17
CA LEU A 124 -2.95 -12.81 -6.59
C LEU A 124 -4.01 -13.87 -6.97
N ALA A 125 -4.14 -14.97 -6.23
CA ALA A 125 -5.14 -16.01 -6.52
C ALA A 125 -6.59 -15.47 -6.48
N LEU A 126 -6.90 -14.59 -5.53
CA LEU A 126 -8.20 -13.92 -5.43
C LEU A 126 -8.49 -13.00 -6.62
N ILE A 127 -7.49 -12.24 -7.07
CA ILE A 127 -7.62 -11.28 -8.17
C ILE A 127 -7.67 -11.99 -9.53
N THR A 128 -6.83 -13.01 -9.74
CA THR A 128 -6.67 -13.65 -11.05
C THR A 128 -7.72 -14.74 -11.32
N PHE A 129 -8.14 -15.50 -10.31
CA PHE A 129 -8.97 -16.69 -10.51
C PHE A 129 -10.32 -16.65 -9.79
N GLY A 130 -10.60 -15.63 -8.97
CA GLY A 130 -11.83 -15.58 -8.17
C GLY A 130 -11.98 -16.76 -7.19
N LEU A 131 -10.88 -17.46 -6.89
CA LEU A 131 -10.87 -18.67 -6.07
C LEU A 131 -10.78 -18.30 -4.59
N TYR A 132 -11.87 -18.54 -3.86
CA TYR A 132 -11.99 -18.32 -2.42
C TYR A 132 -11.34 -19.42 -1.56
N GLU A 133 -10.91 -20.54 -2.14
CA GLU A 133 -10.47 -21.74 -1.40
C GLU A 133 -8.96 -22.00 -1.41
N TYR A 134 -8.13 -20.97 -1.58
CA TYR A 134 -6.70 -21.13 -1.35
C TYR A 134 -6.43 -21.22 0.16
N ARG A 135 -6.35 -22.44 0.70
CA ARG A 135 -5.89 -22.75 2.07
C ARG A 135 -4.48 -23.35 2.06
N PRO A 136 -3.44 -22.54 1.91
CA PRO A 136 -2.08 -22.99 2.18
C PRO A 136 -1.94 -23.36 3.67
N SER A 137 -0.99 -24.21 4.03
CA SER A 137 -0.68 -24.48 5.44
C SER A 137 -0.14 -23.23 6.11
N THR A 138 -0.69 -22.86 7.27
CA THR A 138 -0.22 -21.67 8.00
C THR A 138 1.09 -22.01 8.70
N PRO A 139 2.19 -21.28 8.45
CA PRO A 139 3.37 -21.44 9.27
C PRO A 139 2.96 -21.14 10.72
N GLU A 140 3.31 -22.04 11.64
CA GLU A 140 2.99 -21.82 13.04
C GLU A 140 3.73 -20.57 13.52
N PRO A 141 3.03 -19.61 14.14
CA PRO A 141 3.71 -18.47 14.73
C PRO A 141 4.69 -18.97 15.79
N PRO A 142 5.90 -18.38 15.88
CA PRO A 142 6.84 -18.74 16.94
C PRO A 142 6.17 -18.55 18.30
N ALA A 143 6.35 -19.53 19.18
CA ALA A 143 5.73 -19.55 20.50
C ALA A 143 6.05 -18.25 21.25
N ARG A 144 5.01 -17.58 21.76
CA ARG A 144 5.20 -16.38 22.57
C ARG A 144 6.06 -16.72 23.79
N PRO A 145 7.06 -15.90 24.13
CA PRO A 145 7.82 -16.13 25.34
C PRO A 145 6.87 -16.04 26.54
N VAL A 146 6.87 -17.06 27.40
CA VAL A 146 6.17 -17.01 28.69
C VAL A 146 6.90 -15.98 29.55
N LEU A 147 6.21 -14.89 29.88
CA LEU A 147 6.67 -13.82 30.74
C LEU A 147 6.14 -14.04 32.15
N ASP A 148 6.97 -13.78 33.16
CA ASP A 148 6.76 -14.33 34.51
C ASP A 148 5.61 -13.68 35.32
N GLN A 149 4.91 -12.62 34.86
CA GLN A 149 3.80 -12.01 35.62
C GLN A 149 2.68 -11.38 34.75
N PRO A 150 1.40 -11.44 35.20
CA PRO A 150 0.31 -10.69 34.60
C PRO A 150 0.19 -9.28 35.21
N VAL A 151 0.05 -8.24 34.38
CA VAL A 151 -0.08 -6.83 34.82
C VAL A 151 -1.50 -6.33 34.59
N LEU A 152 -2.04 -5.63 35.59
CA LEU A 152 -3.36 -4.96 35.60
C LEU A 152 -3.38 -3.80 34.59
N VAL A 153 -4.41 -3.76 33.74
CA VAL A 153 -4.58 -2.79 32.64
C VAL A 153 -5.15 -1.45 33.15
N PRO A 154 -4.55 -0.29 32.85
CA PRO A 154 -5.28 0.96 32.75
C PRO A 154 -5.78 1.16 31.32
N SER A 155 -7.08 1.39 31.20
CA SER A 155 -7.82 1.60 29.96
C SER A 155 -7.59 2.99 29.40
N GLU A 156 -6.64 3.20 28.49
CA GLU A 156 -6.75 4.31 27.53
C GLU A 156 -5.87 4.09 26.29
N PRO A 157 -6.46 3.83 25.10
CA PRO A 157 -5.69 3.72 23.87
C PRO A 157 -5.29 5.11 23.37
N VAL A 158 -3.99 5.35 23.22
CA VAL A 158 -3.46 6.48 22.42
C VAL A 158 -3.97 6.31 21.00
N ARG A 159 -4.97 7.13 20.61
CA ARG A 159 -5.53 7.14 19.26
C ARG A 159 -4.54 7.77 18.30
N VAL A 160 -3.69 6.96 17.68
CA VAL A 160 -3.01 7.34 16.46
C VAL A 160 -4.07 7.32 15.35
N PHE A 161 -4.64 8.49 15.04
CA PHE A 161 -5.56 8.67 13.92
C PHE A 161 -4.80 8.56 12.59
N THR A 162 -4.49 7.34 12.17
CA THR A 162 -4.25 7.03 10.76
C THR A 162 -5.58 6.59 10.18
N VAL A 163 -6.27 7.46 9.46
CA VAL A 163 -7.44 7.10 8.66
C VAL A 163 -6.94 6.39 7.39
N SER A 164 -6.30 5.23 7.60
CA SER A 164 -6.04 4.27 6.53
C SER A 164 -7.08 3.17 6.71
N ILE A 165 -7.85 2.94 5.68
CA ILE A 165 -8.71 1.80 5.51
C ILE A 165 -7.80 0.59 5.29
N LEU A 166 -7.33 0.05 6.41
CA LEU A 166 -6.50 -1.15 6.48
C LEU A 166 -7.27 -2.43 6.10
N ASP A 167 -8.51 -2.31 5.63
CA ASP A 167 -9.25 -3.43 5.04
C ASP A 167 -8.84 -3.59 3.57
N PRO A 168 -8.17 -4.69 3.19
CA PRO A 168 -7.75 -4.93 1.81
C PRO A 168 -8.93 -4.91 0.82
N GLN A 169 -10.12 -5.33 1.24
CA GLN A 169 -11.28 -5.35 0.36
C GLN A 169 -11.77 -3.94 0.03
N LEU A 170 -11.80 -3.05 1.02
CA LEU A 170 -12.16 -1.65 0.82
C LEU A 170 -11.12 -0.93 -0.04
N PHE A 171 -9.83 -1.21 0.17
CA PHE A 171 -8.77 -0.68 -0.71
C PHE A 171 -8.95 -1.13 -2.17
N ILE A 172 -9.19 -2.42 -2.41
CA ILE A 172 -9.47 -2.94 -3.77
C ILE A 172 -10.68 -2.24 -4.38
N ASN A 173 -11.77 -2.08 -3.62
CA ASN A 173 -12.97 -1.37 -4.08
C ASN A 173 -12.65 0.08 -4.46
N GLY A 174 -11.75 0.74 -3.72
CA GLY A 174 -11.25 2.07 -4.05
C GLY A 174 -10.51 2.11 -5.38
N VAL A 175 -9.60 1.17 -5.63
CA VAL A 175 -8.87 1.08 -6.90
C VAL A 175 -9.81 0.78 -8.07
N LEU A 176 -10.70 -0.21 -7.92
CA LEU A 176 -11.70 -0.55 -8.96
C LEU A 176 -12.59 0.64 -9.29
N TRP A 177 -13.03 1.38 -8.29
CA TRP A 177 -13.83 2.59 -8.49
C TRP A 177 -13.07 3.68 -9.27
N LEU A 178 -11.76 3.83 -9.04
CA LEU A 178 -10.93 4.76 -9.81
C LEU A 178 -10.79 4.31 -11.28
N ILE A 179 -10.67 3.01 -11.51
CA ILE A 179 -10.62 2.42 -12.87
C ILE A 179 -11.94 2.65 -13.61
N GLU A 180 -13.07 2.32 -12.97
CA GLU A 180 -14.41 2.49 -13.55
C GLU A 180 -14.71 3.93 -13.99
N ARG A 181 -14.06 4.92 -13.37
CA ARG A 181 -14.25 6.35 -13.68
C ARG A 181 -13.18 6.94 -14.59
N GLY A 182 -12.24 6.13 -15.08
CA GLY A 182 -11.16 6.57 -15.95
C GLY A 182 -10.08 7.38 -15.23
N TYR A 183 -10.04 7.36 -13.90
CA TYR A 183 -8.99 8.00 -13.12
C TYR A 183 -7.71 7.17 -13.07
N VAL A 184 -7.85 5.85 -13.18
CA VAL A 184 -6.72 4.92 -13.29
C VAL A 184 -6.94 4.07 -14.53
N GLU A 185 -5.92 3.97 -15.37
CA GLU A 185 -5.89 3.03 -16.48
C GLU A 185 -5.26 1.72 -16.01
N LYS A 186 -5.92 0.59 -16.31
CA LYS A 186 -5.33 -0.74 -16.11
C LYS A 186 -4.76 -1.22 -17.43
N VAL A 187 -3.45 -1.39 -17.48
CA VAL A 187 -2.71 -1.90 -18.64
C VAL A 187 -2.19 -3.29 -18.29
N THR A 188 -2.65 -4.30 -19.02
CA THR A 188 -2.13 -5.66 -18.88
C THR A 188 -0.92 -5.80 -19.80
N LEU A 189 0.23 -6.15 -19.20
CA LEU A 189 1.47 -6.46 -19.91
C LEU A 189 1.58 -7.96 -20.12
N ASP A 190 2.06 -8.32 -21.32
CA ASP A 190 2.18 -9.69 -21.83
C ASP A 190 0.86 -10.43 -22.07
N ASP A 191 0.90 -11.43 -22.96
CA ASP A 191 -0.21 -12.34 -23.24
C ASP A 191 0.15 -13.72 -22.65
N GLY A 192 -0.49 -14.14 -21.54
CA GLY A 192 -0.28 -15.47 -20.94
C GLY A 192 -0.36 -15.53 -19.42
N ASP A 193 0.14 -16.62 -18.83
CA ASP A 193 0.12 -16.87 -17.37
C ASP A 193 0.99 -15.88 -16.56
N ASP A 194 1.94 -15.21 -17.21
CA ASP A 194 2.80 -14.19 -16.61
C ASP A 194 2.25 -12.76 -16.78
N ALA A 195 0.99 -12.61 -17.19
CA ALA A 195 0.39 -11.30 -17.42
C ALA A 195 0.41 -10.43 -16.16
N VAL A 196 0.98 -9.22 -16.28
CA VAL A 196 1.06 -8.26 -15.19
C VAL A 196 0.13 -7.10 -15.44
N ASP A 197 -0.85 -6.95 -14.56
CA ASP A 197 -1.72 -5.78 -14.53
C ASP A 197 -0.99 -4.61 -13.85
N VAL A 198 -0.78 -3.54 -14.63
CA VAL A 198 -0.19 -2.28 -14.20
C VAL A 198 -1.25 -1.20 -14.14
N LEU A 199 -1.28 -0.48 -13.02
CA LEU A 199 -2.20 0.61 -12.76
C LEU A 199 -1.49 1.94 -12.97
N VAL A 200 -2.01 2.73 -13.89
CA VAL A 200 -1.42 3.99 -14.32
C VAL A 200 -2.38 5.13 -13.96
N PRO A 201 -1.96 6.12 -13.15
CA PRO A 201 -2.76 7.32 -12.93
C PRO A 201 -2.98 8.04 -14.27
N THR A 202 -4.23 8.41 -14.58
CA THR A 202 -4.52 9.11 -15.84
C THR A 202 -4.36 10.62 -15.69
N ARG A 203 -4.16 11.30 -16.83
CA ARG A 203 -4.18 12.78 -16.86
C ARG A 203 -5.47 13.34 -16.26
N GLN A 204 -6.61 12.68 -16.49
CA GLN A 204 -7.90 13.07 -15.93
C GLN A 204 -7.87 13.07 -14.39
N MET A 205 -7.29 12.05 -13.77
CA MET A 205 -7.15 11.99 -12.32
C MET A 205 -6.29 13.14 -11.79
N ILE A 206 -5.14 13.39 -12.41
CA ILE A 206 -4.22 14.42 -11.92
C ILE A 206 -4.84 15.80 -12.15
N GLN A 207 -5.49 16.04 -13.29
CA GLN A 207 -6.21 17.28 -13.57
C GLN A 207 -7.31 17.54 -12.53
N PHE A 208 -8.10 16.52 -12.22
CA PHE A 208 -9.13 16.60 -11.20
C PHE A 208 -8.56 16.97 -9.82
N LEU A 209 -7.43 16.38 -9.44
CA LEU A 209 -6.76 16.69 -8.18
C LEU A 209 -6.17 18.11 -8.16
N VAL A 210 -5.57 18.55 -9.27
CA VAL A 210 -5.05 19.92 -9.43
C VAL A 210 -6.17 20.94 -9.23
N GLU A 211 -7.33 20.72 -9.85
CA GLU A 211 -8.51 21.59 -9.71
C GLU A 211 -9.06 21.58 -8.28
N LYS A 212 -9.19 20.40 -7.67
CA LYS A 212 -9.72 20.27 -6.30
C LYS A 212 -8.82 20.90 -5.24
N GLN A 213 -7.51 20.82 -5.43
CA GLN A 213 -6.54 21.30 -4.45
C GLN A 213 -6.05 22.73 -4.72
N GLY A 214 -6.44 23.32 -5.85
CA GLY A 214 -5.96 24.64 -6.26
C GLY A 214 -4.44 24.66 -6.51
N ILE A 215 -3.90 23.60 -7.09
CA ILE A 215 -2.48 23.53 -7.46
C ILE A 215 -2.29 24.44 -8.68
N ALA A 216 -1.38 25.41 -8.59
CA ALA A 216 -1.05 26.25 -9.73
C ALA A 216 -0.38 25.40 -10.82
N ALA A 217 -0.87 25.49 -12.06
CA ALA A 217 -0.21 24.84 -13.19
C ALA A 217 1.25 25.33 -13.29
N PRO A 218 2.20 24.45 -13.65
CA PRO A 218 3.57 24.89 -13.88
C PRO A 218 3.58 25.98 -14.96
N PRO A 219 4.44 27.01 -14.82
CA PRO A 219 4.56 28.04 -15.84
C PRO A 219 4.93 27.39 -17.18
N PRO A 220 4.39 27.88 -18.32
CA PRO A 220 4.73 27.32 -19.62
C PRO A 220 6.23 27.40 -19.82
N THR A 221 6.86 26.26 -20.11
CA THR A 221 8.26 26.19 -20.51
C THR A 221 8.42 27.02 -21.77
N ALA A 222 9.14 28.13 -21.65
CA ALA A 222 9.49 28.96 -22.79
C ALA A 222 10.28 28.10 -23.78
N SER A 223 9.68 27.89 -24.95
CA SER A 223 10.29 27.28 -26.13
C SER A 223 11.35 28.19 -26.73
#